data_AF-B4KPN7-F1
#
_entry.id   AF-B4KPN7-F1
#
_cell.length_a   1.000
_cell.length_b   1.000
_cell.length_c   1.000
_cell.angle_alpha   90.00
_cell.angle_beta   90.00
_cell.angle_gamma   90.00
#
_symmetry.space_group_name_H-M   'P 1'
#
loop_
_entity.id
_entity.type
_entity.pdbx_description
1 polymer ?
#
loop_
_entity_poly.entity_id
_entity_poly.type
_entity_poly.pdbx_seq_one_letter_code
_entity_poly.pdbx_strand_id
1 'polypeptide(L)'
;MLWKSVIALCVIGVALAEQTPVFLWGANSATKPSLRTVPQAEFQEQLTTLLKDHMVVAFEENGLSNKDFLCSTNEAQSCFAQLQSVSPKTYYTSVENPAEALRVAAQKREHNSVDANGQLVHPVKCEAGTAQIVSFENVEETRAATLQSHDAAIAAISQQLKCKVAYLYFAAPATAPVVQRRVRRWTSAETVTNRFFSGNQFAISFVNVEYYNQAAGTTTPLKVLDMKITNATSIKFSVALSTDASKDITFDVTYGAEEGYYTVSNAAYGTDTFRTPGVTAPPSFSYTCGNTTWYTPVNKENQINSLTWTSLQLQAPFSDQTPSDFAFGDSWDCVGFVTPGILMGLFVIVILLVIVFLGMCWMMDIKTMDRFDDPKGKTITINASAE
;
A
#
# COMPACT_ATOMS: atom_id res chain seq x y z
N MET A 1 13.60 35.12 -10.14
CA MET A 1 14.16 34.11 -9.20
C MET A 1 13.10 33.43 -8.33
N LEU A 2 11.94 34.03 -8.03
CA LEU A 2 10.89 33.42 -7.20
C LEU A 2 10.21 32.16 -7.78
N TRP A 3 10.04 32.04 -9.10
CA TRP A 3 9.47 30.83 -9.73
C TRP A 3 10.27 29.56 -9.41
N LYS A 4 11.61 29.66 -9.35
CA LYS A 4 12.47 28.51 -9.08
C LYS A 4 12.35 28.01 -7.64
N SER A 5 12.03 28.90 -6.69
CA SER A 5 11.85 28.55 -5.28
C SER A 5 10.49 27.89 -5.00
N VAL A 6 9.44 28.24 -5.75
CA VAL A 6 8.11 27.63 -5.59
C VAL A 6 8.07 26.21 -6.15
N ILE A 7 8.78 25.94 -7.26
CA ILE A 7 8.92 24.57 -7.79
C ILE A 7 9.81 23.71 -6.88
N ALA A 8 10.85 24.28 -6.26
CA ALA A 8 11.70 23.54 -5.35
C ALA A 8 10.95 23.08 -4.07
N LEU A 9 9.96 23.85 -3.59
CA LEU A 9 9.20 23.48 -2.39
C LEU A 9 8.19 22.34 -2.62
N CYS A 10 7.71 22.16 -3.86
CA CYS A 10 6.82 21.04 -4.23
C CYS A 10 7.56 19.74 -4.59
N VAL A 11 8.88 19.78 -4.77
CA VAL A 11 9.70 18.64 -5.23
C VAL A 11 10.61 18.10 -4.12
N ILE A 12 10.48 18.58 -2.87
CA ILE A 12 10.93 17.81 -1.71
C ILE A 12 9.91 16.69 -1.49
N GLY A 13 9.90 15.74 -2.43
CA GLY A 13 9.50 14.38 -2.13
C GLY A 13 10.33 13.98 -0.93
N VAL A 14 9.65 13.71 0.18
CA VAL A 14 10.26 13.15 1.38
C VAL A 14 10.84 11.80 0.97
N ALA A 15 12.11 11.80 0.56
CA ALA A 15 12.93 10.60 0.59
C ALA A 15 13.06 10.30 2.08
N LEU A 16 12.13 9.49 2.61
CA LEU A 16 12.25 8.94 3.94
C LEU A 16 13.54 8.13 3.92
N ALA A 17 14.59 8.65 4.55
CA ALA A 17 15.78 7.87 4.83
C ALA A 17 15.37 6.77 5.80
N GLU A 18 15.22 5.54 5.29
CA GLU A 18 14.84 4.40 6.11
C GLU A 18 16.02 4.00 6.99
N GLN A 19 15.80 3.96 8.30
CA GLN A 19 16.80 3.59 9.28
C GLN A 19 16.42 2.26 9.92
N THR A 20 17.17 1.21 9.62
CA THR A 20 16.83 -0.15 10.05
C THR A 20 18.03 -0.85 10.69
N PRO A 21 17.80 -1.76 11.64
CA PRO A 21 18.88 -2.55 12.23
C PRO A 21 19.41 -3.57 11.22
N VAL A 22 20.71 -3.80 11.25
CA VAL A 22 21.38 -4.79 10.39
C VAL A 22 22.22 -5.72 11.27
N PHE A 23 21.96 -7.02 11.15
CA PHE A 23 22.79 -8.06 11.75
C PHE A 23 23.66 -8.70 10.67
N LEU A 24 24.98 -8.62 10.84
CA LEU A 24 25.97 -9.14 9.89
C LEU A 24 26.77 -10.26 10.54
N TRP A 25 26.93 -11.39 9.85
CA TRP A 25 27.79 -12.49 10.33
C TRP A 25 28.49 -13.23 9.19
N GLY A 26 29.48 -14.06 9.54
CA GLY A 26 30.27 -14.83 8.57
C GLY A 26 31.45 -14.07 7.96
N ALA A 27 31.57 -12.77 8.22
CA ALA A 27 32.75 -11.98 7.90
C ALA A 27 33.05 -10.95 8.99
N ASN A 28 34.33 -10.62 9.17
CA ASN A 28 34.74 -9.56 10.09
C ASN A 28 34.35 -8.20 9.52
N SER A 29 33.60 -7.41 10.28
CA SER A 29 33.27 -6.03 9.94
C SER A 29 33.61 -5.09 11.09
N ALA A 30 33.77 -3.80 10.79
CA ALA A 30 34.10 -2.81 11.81
C ALA A 30 32.93 -2.64 12.78
N THR A 31 33.17 -2.90 14.08
CA THR A 31 32.20 -2.65 15.15
C THR A 31 32.00 -1.15 15.32
N LYS A 32 30.75 -0.70 15.38
CA LYS A 32 30.38 0.71 15.58
C LYS A 32 29.59 0.90 16.87
N PRO A 33 29.66 2.07 17.52
CA PRO A 33 28.85 2.36 18.69
C PRO A 33 27.36 2.29 18.40
N SER A 34 26.59 1.62 19.26
CA SER A 34 25.14 1.40 19.12
C SER A 34 24.27 2.66 19.11
N LEU A 35 24.83 3.83 19.46
CA LEU A 35 24.11 5.12 19.51
C LEU A 35 24.32 5.98 18.25
N ARG A 36 25.11 5.52 17.27
CA ARG A 36 25.35 6.25 16.02
C ARG A 36 24.74 5.52 14.84
N THR A 37 24.00 6.26 14.03
CA THR A 37 23.53 5.79 12.73
C THR A 37 24.71 5.66 11.78
N VAL A 38 24.79 4.54 11.06
CA VAL A 38 25.76 4.33 9.99
C VAL A 38 25.18 4.90 8.69
N PRO A 39 25.84 5.88 8.06
CA PRO A 39 25.39 6.45 6.78
C PRO A 39 25.44 5.41 5.65
N GLN A 40 24.53 5.54 4.68
CA GLN A 40 24.41 4.63 3.54
C GLN A 40 25.74 4.46 2.78
N ALA A 41 26.45 5.56 2.53
CA ALA A 41 27.71 5.57 1.78
C ALA A 41 28.83 4.79 2.49
N GLU A 42 28.93 4.92 3.83
CA GLU A 42 29.92 4.20 4.62
C GLU A 42 29.62 2.69 4.61
N PHE A 43 28.35 2.33 4.77
CA PHE A 43 27.93 0.93 4.73
C PHE A 43 28.14 0.30 3.35
N GLN A 44 27.89 1.05 2.28
CA GLN A 44 28.17 0.62 0.91
C GLN A 44 29.67 0.31 0.69
N GLU A 45 30.58 1.14 1.20
CA GLU A 45 32.03 0.90 1.08
C GLU A 45 32.45 -0.40 1.80
N GLN A 46 31.83 -0.68 2.95
CA GLN A 46 32.03 -1.95 3.66
C GLN A 46 31.53 -3.15 2.84
N LEU A 47 30.32 -3.06 2.29
CA LEU A 47 29.76 -4.14 1.47
C LEU A 47 30.56 -4.38 0.18
N THR A 48 31.02 -3.33 -0.49
CA THR A 48 31.86 -3.47 -1.69
C THR A 48 33.20 -4.13 -1.38
N THR A 49 33.77 -3.91 -0.19
CA THR A 49 34.99 -4.59 0.26
C THR A 49 34.71 -6.06 0.58
N LEU A 50 33.59 -6.36 1.23
CA LEU A 50 33.16 -7.72 1.56
C LEU A 50 32.88 -8.57 0.32
N LEU A 51 32.19 -7.99 -0.67
CA LEU A 51 31.83 -8.64 -1.94
C LEU A 51 33.03 -9.04 -2.80
N LYS A 52 34.24 -8.50 -2.58
CA LYS A 52 35.44 -8.90 -3.35
C LYS A 52 35.84 -10.35 -3.10
N ASP A 53 35.74 -10.79 -1.84
CA ASP A 53 36.22 -12.10 -1.39
C ASP A 53 35.09 -13.05 -0.95
N HIS A 54 33.90 -12.52 -0.69
CA HIS A 54 32.74 -13.26 -0.18
C HIS A 54 31.52 -13.08 -1.10
N MET A 55 30.65 -14.08 -1.08
CA MET A 55 29.27 -13.92 -1.54
C MET A 55 28.46 -13.27 -0.41
N VAL A 56 27.54 -12.35 -0.73
CA VAL A 56 26.67 -11.75 0.29
C VAL A 56 25.27 -12.35 0.18
N VAL A 57 24.73 -12.87 1.28
CA VAL A 57 23.35 -13.35 1.36
C VAL A 57 22.58 -12.46 2.32
N ALA A 58 21.64 -11.69 1.78
CA ALA A 58 20.81 -10.75 2.53
C ALA A 58 19.41 -11.33 2.74
N PHE A 59 19.09 -11.62 3.99
CA PHE A 59 17.78 -12.00 4.45
C PHE A 59 16.96 -10.74 4.76
N GLU A 60 15.89 -10.54 4.01
CA GLU A 60 15.00 -9.39 4.15
C GLU A 60 13.73 -9.82 4.88
N GLU A 61 13.47 -9.18 6.02
CA GLU A 61 12.29 -9.43 6.84
C GLU A 61 11.34 -8.23 6.87
N ASN A 62 10.04 -8.50 6.83
CA ASN A 62 9.04 -7.44 6.88
C ASN A 62 8.99 -6.79 8.28
N GLY A 63 9.28 -5.48 8.35
CA GLY A 63 9.12 -4.69 9.59
C GLY A 63 10.08 -5.08 10.72
N LEU A 64 11.28 -5.60 10.40
CA LEU A 64 12.29 -5.93 11.40
C LEU A 64 12.76 -4.69 12.17
N SER A 65 12.71 -4.76 13.50
CA SER A 65 13.07 -3.66 14.40
C SER A 65 14.05 -4.08 15.49
N ASN A 66 14.68 -3.11 16.16
CA ASN A 66 15.56 -3.38 17.31
C ASN A 66 14.85 -4.18 18.43
N LYS A 67 13.52 -4.04 18.56
CA LYS A 67 12.71 -4.77 19.54
C LYS A 67 12.60 -6.26 19.21
N ASP A 68 12.59 -6.62 17.92
CA ASP A 68 12.46 -8.01 17.50
C ASP A 68 13.70 -8.83 17.90
N PHE A 69 14.89 -8.23 17.87
CA PHE A 69 16.13 -8.86 18.36
C PHE A 69 16.14 -9.12 19.88
N LEU A 70 15.23 -8.49 20.63
CA LEU A 70 15.03 -8.71 22.06
C LEU A 70 13.91 -9.73 22.35
N CYS A 71 13.35 -10.35 21.32
CA CYS A 71 12.28 -11.33 21.45
C CYS A 71 12.72 -12.52 22.31
N SER A 72 11.90 -12.83 23.31
CA SER A 72 11.99 -14.01 24.16
C SER A 72 10.68 -14.78 24.18
N THR A 73 10.79 -16.08 24.30
CA THR A 73 9.68 -17.03 24.40
C THR A 73 9.22 -17.15 25.86
N ASN A 74 8.05 -17.75 26.11
CA ASN A 74 7.50 -17.94 27.47
C ASN A 74 8.45 -18.69 28.43
N GLU A 75 9.45 -19.39 27.89
CA GLU A 75 10.52 -20.10 28.64
C GLU A 75 11.81 -19.27 28.81
N ALA A 76 11.77 -17.96 28.58
CA ALA A 76 12.91 -17.03 28.60
C ALA A 76 14.04 -17.33 27.58
N GLN A 77 13.81 -18.24 26.64
CA GLN A 77 14.72 -18.50 25.51
C GLN A 77 14.52 -17.46 24.41
N SER A 78 15.60 -16.99 23.79
CA SER A 78 15.52 -16.01 22.69
C SER A 78 14.87 -16.63 21.45
N CYS A 79 14.13 -15.82 20.70
CA CYS A 79 13.55 -16.22 19.41
C CYS A 79 14.62 -16.51 18.34
N PHE A 80 15.88 -16.15 18.60
CA PHE A 80 17.04 -16.34 17.72
C PHE A 80 18.10 -17.26 18.35
N ALA A 81 17.74 -18.52 18.61
CA ALA A 81 18.62 -19.47 19.28
C ALA A 81 19.85 -19.82 18.43
N GLN A 82 19.68 -19.98 17.12
CA GLN A 82 20.75 -20.37 16.19
C GLN A 82 21.64 -19.17 15.86
N LEU A 83 21.05 -18.02 15.54
CA LEU A 83 21.77 -16.77 15.27
C LEU A 83 22.60 -16.26 16.46
N GLN A 84 22.27 -16.62 17.70
CA GLN A 84 23.13 -16.26 18.85
C GLN A 84 24.49 -16.96 18.82
N SER A 85 24.57 -18.16 18.24
CA SER A 85 25.77 -19.00 18.24
C SER A 85 26.78 -18.68 17.13
N VAL A 86 26.41 -17.84 16.15
CA VAL A 86 27.25 -17.55 14.98
C VAL A 86 28.43 -16.63 15.30
N SER A 87 29.55 -16.83 14.61
CA SER A 87 30.77 -16.03 14.71
C SER A 87 31.53 -16.05 13.37
N PRO A 88 32.19 -14.95 12.95
CA PRO A 88 32.14 -13.60 13.54
C PRO A 88 30.77 -12.95 13.33
N LYS A 89 30.33 -12.10 14.27
CA LYS A 89 29.05 -11.37 14.21
C LYS A 89 29.20 -9.90 14.60
N THR A 90 28.46 -9.03 13.92
CA THR A 90 28.42 -7.59 14.14
C THR A 90 26.98 -7.11 14.05
N TYR A 91 26.56 -6.29 15.02
CA TYR A 91 25.23 -5.72 15.06
C TYR A 91 25.28 -4.20 14.88
N TYR A 92 24.56 -3.69 13.88
CA TYR A 92 24.35 -2.27 13.65
C TYR A 92 22.92 -1.92 14.07
N THR A 93 22.77 -1.05 15.05
CA THR A 93 21.46 -0.63 15.59
C THR A 93 20.64 0.22 14.62
N SER A 94 21.32 0.96 13.75
CA SER A 94 20.70 1.86 12.77
C SER A 94 21.63 2.05 11.57
N VAL A 95 21.19 1.59 10.41
CA VAL A 95 21.85 1.79 9.11
C VAL A 95 20.87 2.47 8.18
N GLU A 96 21.33 3.48 7.46
CA GLU A 96 20.54 4.20 6.46
C GLU A 96 20.47 3.41 5.15
N ASN A 97 19.26 3.07 4.72
CA ASN A 97 18.93 2.36 3.47
C ASN A 97 19.86 1.16 3.15
N PRO A 98 19.93 0.12 4.00
CA PRO A 98 20.86 -0.99 3.81
C PRO A 98 20.58 -1.80 2.52
N ALA A 99 19.32 -1.95 2.13
CA ALA A 99 18.94 -2.58 0.86
C ALA A 99 19.52 -1.84 -0.35
N GLU A 100 19.43 -0.51 -0.35
CA GLU A 100 19.97 0.33 -1.43
C GLU A 100 21.50 0.29 -1.43
N ALA A 101 22.14 0.37 -0.26
CA ALA A 101 23.58 0.22 -0.12
C ALA A 101 24.08 -1.11 -0.71
N LEU A 102 23.37 -2.22 -0.44
CA LEU A 102 23.69 -3.51 -1.03
C LEU A 102 23.47 -3.53 -2.53
N ARG A 103 22.36 -2.97 -3.03
CA ARG A 103 22.07 -2.99 -4.46
C ARG A 103 23.06 -2.13 -5.25
N VAL A 104 23.59 -1.05 -4.68
CA VAL A 104 24.64 -0.25 -5.34
C VAL A 104 26.00 -0.95 -5.23
N ALA A 105 26.27 -1.67 -4.13
CA ALA A 105 27.54 -2.36 -3.93
C ALA A 105 27.73 -3.61 -4.83
N ALA A 106 26.66 -4.36 -5.11
CA ALA A 106 26.73 -5.62 -5.83
C ALA A 106 26.54 -5.47 -7.36
N GLN A 107 27.46 -6.03 -8.14
CA GLN A 107 27.39 -6.03 -9.61
C GLN A 107 26.39 -7.05 -10.17
N LYS A 108 26.27 -8.21 -9.53
CA LYS A 108 25.32 -9.28 -9.86
C LYS A 108 24.40 -9.53 -8.67
N ARG A 109 23.10 -9.55 -8.92
CA ARG A 109 22.05 -9.72 -7.90
C ARG A 109 21.07 -10.80 -8.33
N GLU A 110 20.76 -11.69 -7.41
CA GLU A 110 19.76 -12.74 -7.58
C GLU A 110 18.76 -12.66 -6.44
N HIS A 111 17.47 -12.87 -6.74
CA HIS A 111 16.40 -12.88 -5.75
C HIS A 111 15.93 -14.31 -5.53
N ASN A 112 15.72 -14.69 -4.27
CA ASN A 112 15.13 -15.95 -3.86
C ASN A 112 14.09 -15.71 -2.77
N SER A 113 13.24 -16.71 -2.58
CA SER A 113 12.37 -16.80 -1.42
C SER A 113 12.59 -18.12 -0.68
N VAL A 114 12.20 -18.13 0.59
CA VAL A 114 12.13 -19.34 1.41
C VAL A 114 10.72 -19.91 1.31
N ASP A 115 10.60 -21.19 0.95
CA ASP A 115 9.32 -21.90 0.93
C ASP A 115 8.81 -22.25 2.34
N ALA A 116 7.56 -22.75 2.44
CA ALA A 116 6.95 -23.16 3.71
C ALA A 116 7.70 -24.30 4.45
N ASN A 117 8.67 -24.96 3.80
CA ASN A 117 9.51 -26.01 4.38
C ASN A 117 10.89 -25.48 4.82
N GLY A 118 11.14 -24.18 4.71
CA GLY A 118 12.41 -23.55 5.10
C GLY A 118 13.53 -23.72 4.07
N GLN A 119 13.22 -24.02 2.80
CA GLN A 119 14.19 -24.24 1.72
C GLN A 119 14.15 -23.11 0.68
N LEU A 120 15.27 -22.87 0.01
CA LEU A 120 15.33 -21.90 -1.09
C LEU A 120 14.59 -22.44 -2.32
N VAL A 121 13.71 -21.62 -2.89
CA VAL A 121 12.92 -21.98 -4.10
C VAL A 121 13.81 -22.25 -5.31
N HIS A 122 14.91 -21.49 -5.46
CA HIS A 122 15.92 -21.74 -6.50
C HIS A 122 17.27 -22.09 -5.89
N PRO A 123 17.94 -23.16 -6.38
CA PRO A 123 19.25 -23.56 -5.88
C PRO A 123 20.30 -22.48 -6.20
N VAL A 124 20.94 -21.96 -5.15
CA VAL A 124 21.94 -20.88 -5.25
C VAL A 124 23.31 -21.47 -5.58
N LYS A 125 23.98 -20.92 -6.60
CA LYS A 125 25.37 -21.23 -6.92
C LYS A 125 26.31 -20.27 -6.17
N CYS A 126 27.30 -20.82 -5.47
CA CYS A 126 28.31 -20.03 -4.79
C CYS A 126 29.24 -19.31 -5.78
N GLU A 127 29.15 -17.98 -5.88
CA GLU A 127 30.05 -17.13 -6.67
C GLU A 127 30.47 -15.91 -5.81
N ALA A 128 31.76 -15.59 -5.74
CA ALA A 128 32.20 -14.38 -5.03
C ALA A 128 31.80 -13.13 -5.83
N GLY A 129 31.36 -12.07 -5.16
CA GLY A 129 30.88 -10.84 -5.81
C GLY A 129 29.42 -10.86 -6.24
N THR A 130 28.68 -11.94 -5.98
CA THR A 130 27.22 -11.97 -6.12
C THR A 130 26.53 -11.64 -4.79
N ALA A 131 25.42 -10.91 -4.89
CA ALA A 131 24.52 -10.67 -3.76
C ALA A 131 23.20 -11.43 -3.98
N GLN A 132 22.87 -12.33 -3.07
CA GLN A 132 21.60 -13.02 -3.03
C GLN A 132 20.67 -12.32 -2.04
N ILE A 133 19.52 -11.85 -2.51
CA ILE A 133 18.47 -11.31 -1.64
C ILE A 133 17.44 -12.43 -1.42
N VAL A 134 17.17 -12.75 -0.16
CA VAL A 134 16.26 -13.81 0.26
C VAL A 134 15.14 -13.20 1.07
N SER A 135 13.91 -13.31 0.58
CA SER A 135 12.72 -12.85 1.30
C SER A 135 12.00 -14.02 1.96
N PHE A 136 11.47 -13.83 3.17
CA PHE A 136 10.65 -14.83 3.84
C PHE A 136 9.19 -14.74 3.39
N GLU A 137 8.58 -15.90 3.15
CA GLU A 137 7.13 -16.01 2.99
C GLU A 137 6.51 -16.12 4.39
N ASN A 138 5.64 -15.17 4.76
CA ASN A 138 5.08 -15.11 6.12
C ASN A 138 4.20 -16.33 6.40
N VAL A 139 4.57 -17.13 7.40
CA VAL A 139 3.71 -18.20 7.94
C VAL A 139 2.85 -17.63 9.06
N GLU A 140 1.54 -17.89 9.01
CA GLU A 140 0.46 -17.23 9.78
C GLU A 140 0.39 -17.61 11.27
N GLU A 141 1.50 -17.59 11.97
CA GLU A 141 1.59 -17.91 13.40
C GLU A 141 2.40 -16.79 14.07
N THR A 142 1.90 -16.20 15.14
CA THR A 142 2.43 -15.04 15.93
C THR A 142 3.86 -14.52 15.65
N ARG A 143 4.12 -13.20 15.77
CA ARG A 143 5.44 -12.57 15.52
C ARG A 143 6.64 -13.33 16.12
N ALA A 144 6.52 -13.87 17.33
CA ALA A 144 7.59 -14.66 17.94
C ALA A 144 7.83 -16.00 17.22
N ALA A 145 6.78 -16.71 16.82
CA ALA A 145 6.86 -17.93 16.02
C ALA A 145 7.41 -17.65 14.61
N THR A 146 7.02 -16.52 14.00
CA THR A 146 7.57 -16.07 12.72
C THR A 146 9.09 -15.90 12.82
N LEU A 147 9.58 -15.17 13.83
CA LEU A 147 11.03 -14.97 14.02
C LEU A 147 11.78 -16.27 14.32
N GLN A 148 11.17 -17.21 15.04
CA GLN A 148 11.74 -18.56 15.26
C GLN A 148 11.82 -19.38 13.97
N SER A 149 10.79 -19.31 13.11
CA SER A 149 10.85 -19.96 11.81
C SER A 149 11.93 -19.37 10.91
N HIS A 150 12.15 -18.05 10.99
CA HIS A 150 13.24 -17.38 10.25
C HIS A 150 14.60 -17.80 10.77
N ASP A 151 14.80 -17.91 12.09
CA ASP A 151 16.03 -18.43 12.68
C ASP A 151 16.33 -19.87 12.20
N ALA A 152 15.32 -20.73 12.15
CA ALA A 152 15.45 -22.10 11.64
C ALA A 152 15.76 -22.15 10.14
N ALA A 153 15.09 -21.33 9.32
CA ALA A 153 15.34 -21.24 7.88
C ALA A 153 16.74 -20.68 7.58
N ILE A 154 17.15 -19.62 8.28
CA ILE A 154 18.50 -19.04 8.16
C ILE A 154 19.55 -20.10 8.50
N ALA A 155 19.33 -20.87 9.58
CA ALA A 155 20.23 -21.96 9.95
C ALA A 155 20.31 -23.04 8.85
N ALA A 156 19.17 -23.48 8.32
CA ALA A 156 19.12 -24.47 7.24
C ALA A 156 19.85 -24.00 5.98
N ILE A 157 19.62 -22.75 5.55
CA ILE A 157 20.26 -22.15 4.38
C ILE A 157 21.76 -21.98 4.59
N SER A 158 22.17 -21.58 5.80
CA SER A 158 23.60 -21.43 6.12
C SER A 158 24.36 -22.76 6.04
N GLN A 159 23.72 -23.89 6.35
CA GLN A 159 24.32 -25.23 6.23
C GLN A 159 24.43 -25.72 4.77
N GLN A 160 23.58 -25.23 3.88
CA GLN A 160 23.59 -25.62 2.46
C GLN A 160 24.73 -24.95 1.67
N LEU A 161 25.19 -23.78 2.12
CA LEU A 161 26.23 -23.00 1.45
C LEU A 161 27.62 -23.32 2.00
N LYS A 162 28.45 -24.02 1.23
CA LYS A 162 29.83 -24.42 1.63
C LYS A 162 30.92 -23.44 1.19
N CYS A 163 30.57 -22.19 0.88
CA CYS A 163 31.49 -21.16 0.38
C CYS A 163 31.76 -20.06 1.42
N LYS A 164 32.67 -19.13 1.11
CA LYS A 164 32.90 -17.93 1.93
C LYS A 164 31.72 -16.97 1.74
N VAL A 165 30.80 -16.96 2.70
CA VAL A 165 29.58 -16.16 2.65
C VAL A 165 29.53 -15.18 3.82
N ALA A 166 29.21 -13.93 3.52
CA ALA A 166 28.80 -12.94 4.51
C ALA A 166 27.28 -12.85 4.49
N TYR A 167 26.65 -13.03 5.64
CA TYR A 167 25.21 -12.99 5.77
C TYR A 167 24.76 -11.67 6.39
N LEU A 168 23.63 -11.16 5.92
CA LEU A 168 22.97 -9.96 6.41
C LEU A 168 21.53 -10.28 6.76
N TYR A 169 21.03 -9.72 7.86
CA TYR A 169 19.62 -9.76 8.21
C TYR A 169 19.14 -8.36 8.56
N PHE A 170 18.21 -7.83 7.77
CA PHE A 170 17.70 -6.47 7.91
C PHE A 170 16.24 -6.36 7.43
N ALA A 171 15.61 -5.21 7.70
CA ALA A 171 14.23 -4.99 7.30
C ALA A 171 14.11 -4.74 5.78
N ALA A 172 13.13 -5.38 5.14
CA ALA A 172 12.77 -5.09 3.75
C ALA A 172 12.39 -3.60 3.59
N PRO A 173 12.76 -2.94 2.48
CA PRO A 173 12.46 -1.53 2.29
C PRO A 173 10.94 -1.30 2.17
N ALA A 174 10.42 -0.18 2.66
CA ALA A 174 8.97 0.09 2.62
C ALA A 174 8.44 0.28 1.18
N THR A 175 9.35 0.50 0.23
CA THR A 175 9.08 0.60 -1.22
C THR A 175 9.25 -0.73 -1.96
N ALA A 176 9.68 -1.82 -1.30
CA ALA A 176 9.65 -3.14 -1.94
C ALA A 176 8.21 -3.44 -2.38
N PRO A 177 7.99 -4.07 -3.56
CA PRO A 177 6.71 -4.65 -3.91
C PRO A 177 6.49 -5.77 -2.91
N VAL A 178 5.97 -5.41 -1.75
CA VAL A 178 5.73 -6.39 -0.75
C VAL A 178 4.70 -7.30 -1.39
N VAL A 179 4.94 -8.61 -1.35
CA VAL A 179 3.85 -9.58 -1.40
C VAL A 179 3.09 -9.43 -0.07
N GLN A 180 2.60 -8.21 0.21
CA GLN A 180 1.54 -7.95 1.17
C GLN A 180 0.31 -8.45 0.45
N ARG A 181 0.03 -9.75 0.57
CA ARG A 181 -1.30 -10.05 1.05
C ARG A 181 -1.39 -9.35 2.39
N ARG A 182 -1.88 -8.11 2.37
CA ARG A 182 -2.22 -7.34 3.55
C ARG A 182 -3.26 -8.21 4.26
N VAL A 183 -2.82 -9.07 5.16
CA VAL A 183 -3.71 -9.77 6.07
C VAL A 183 -4.31 -8.65 6.88
N ARG A 184 -5.55 -8.29 6.51
CA ARG A 184 -6.38 -7.40 7.31
C ARG A 184 -6.24 -7.90 8.73
N ARG A 185 -6.11 -6.99 9.69
CA ARG A 185 -6.42 -7.34 11.08
C ARG A 185 -7.87 -7.81 11.06
N TRP A 186 -8.08 -9.10 10.86
CA TRP A 186 -9.37 -9.73 11.07
C TRP A 186 -9.55 -9.62 12.57
N THR A 187 -10.27 -8.57 13.00
CA THR A 187 -11.08 -8.75 14.19
C THR A 187 -11.88 -10.01 13.93
N SER A 188 -11.64 -11.02 14.76
CA SER A 188 -12.37 -12.28 14.79
C SER A 188 -13.85 -12.01 15.04
N ALA A 189 -14.53 -11.55 14.01
CA ALA A 189 -15.87 -11.94 13.68
C ALA A 189 -15.69 -12.55 12.29
N GLU A 190 -15.88 -13.86 12.16
CA GLU A 190 -16.40 -14.41 10.92
C GLU A 190 -17.72 -13.67 10.67
N THR A 191 -17.67 -12.49 10.08
CA THR A 191 -18.85 -11.92 9.45
C THR A 191 -19.22 -12.94 8.40
N VAL A 192 -20.36 -13.61 8.59
CA VAL A 192 -20.96 -14.48 7.57
C VAL A 192 -21.05 -13.64 6.31
N THR A 193 -20.10 -13.85 5.40
CA THR A 193 -19.97 -13.05 4.19
C THR A 193 -20.55 -13.91 3.09
N ASN A 194 -21.69 -13.48 2.56
CA ASN A 194 -22.33 -14.16 1.45
C ASN A 194 -21.48 -13.93 0.21
N ARG A 195 -20.88 -15.00 -0.32
CA ARG A 195 -19.97 -14.95 -1.46
C ARG A 195 -20.48 -15.89 -2.55
N PHE A 196 -20.74 -15.35 -3.73
CA PHE A 196 -21.25 -16.09 -4.88
C PHE A 196 -20.31 -15.94 -6.07
N PHE A 197 -20.06 -17.06 -6.76
CA PHE A 197 -19.20 -17.16 -7.93
C PHE A 197 -19.94 -17.76 -9.11
N SER A 198 -19.65 -17.24 -10.30
CA SER A 198 -20.02 -17.88 -11.56
C SER A 198 -18.78 -18.00 -12.42
N GLY A 199 -18.01 -19.07 -12.18
CA GLY A 199 -16.77 -19.38 -12.89
C GLY A 199 -15.85 -18.17 -13.01
N ASN A 200 -15.33 -17.93 -14.21
CA ASN A 200 -14.44 -16.82 -14.52
C ASN A 200 -15.17 -15.51 -14.86
N GLN A 201 -16.50 -15.49 -14.83
CA GLN A 201 -17.30 -14.41 -15.39
C GLN A 201 -17.64 -13.32 -14.38
N PHE A 202 -18.05 -13.71 -13.16
CA PHE A 202 -18.51 -12.76 -12.16
C PHE A 202 -18.41 -13.31 -10.74
N ALA A 203 -18.09 -12.42 -9.81
CA ALA A 203 -18.06 -12.69 -8.39
C ALA A 203 -18.70 -11.53 -7.62
N ILE A 204 -19.44 -11.86 -6.57
CA ILE A 204 -20.04 -10.89 -5.65
C ILE A 204 -19.91 -11.38 -4.21
N SER A 205 -19.67 -10.44 -3.30
CA SER A 205 -19.53 -10.66 -1.87
C SER A 205 -20.22 -9.55 -1.11
N PHE A 206 -20.98 -9.87 -0.07
CA PHE A 206 -21.62 -8.89 0.81
C PHE A 206 -21.93 -9.50 2.18
N VAL A 207 -22.07 -8.65 3.19
CA VAL A 207 -22.44 -9.10 4.54
C VAL A 207 -23.96 -9.21 4.65
N ASN A 208 -24.67 -8.10 4.48
CA ASN A 208 -26.13 -8.04 4.59
C ASN A 208 -26.74 -7.27 3.43
N VAL A 209 -27.98 -7.62 3.08
CA VAL A 209 -28.82 -6.86 2.15
C VAL A 209 -30.21 -6.66 2.76
N GLU A 210 -30.71 -5.43 2.73
CA GLU A 210 -31.97 -5.05 3.34
C GLU A 210 -32.80 -4.24 2.34
N TYR A 211 -34.08 -4.60 2.20
CA TYR A 211 -35.03 -3.82 1.42
C TYR A 211 -35.94 -3.04 2.36
N TYR A 212 -36.01 -1.73 2.15
CA TYR A 212 -36.88 -0.83 2.88
C TYR A 212 -38.01 -0.36 1.98
N ASN A 213 -39.24 -0.63 2.40
CA ASN A 213 -40.45 -0.16 1.75
C ASN A 213 -41.00 1.04 2.52
N GLN A 214 -40.99 2.22 1.90
CA GLN A 214 -41.42 3.44 2.58
C GLN A 214 -42.94 3.51 2.77
N ALA A 215 -43.72 2.92 1.87
CA ALA A 215 -45.18 2.90 1.97
C ALA A 215 -45.65 2.10 3.20
N ALA A 216 -44.98 0.99 3.48
CA ALA A 216 -45.26 0.11 4.61
C ALA A 216 -44.40 0.43 5.86
N GLY A 217 -43.47 1.38 5.76
CA GLY A 217 -42.54 1.77 6.83
C GLY A 217 -41.72 0.60 7.39
N THR A 218 -41.44 -0.41 6.57
CA THR A 218 -40.87 -1.69 7.01
C THR A 218 -39.55 -1.99 6.30
N THR A 219 -38.56 -2.43 7.09
CA THR A 219 -37.28 -2.96 6.60
C THR A 219 -37.32 -4.48 6.66
N THR A 220 -37.15 -5.13 5.52
CA THR A 220 -37.06 -6.58 5.40
C THR A 220 -35.62 -6.98 5.07
N PRO A 221 -34.93 -7.71 5.96
CA PRO A 221 -33.65 -8.32 5.62
C PRO A 221 -33.87 -9.40 4.57
N LEU A 222 -33.05 -9.43 3.53
CA LEU A 222 -33.14 -10.41 2.45
C LEU A 222 -31.99 -11.41 2.57
N LYS A 223 -32.29 -12.70 2.46
CA LYS A 223 -31.25 -13.74 2.36
C LYS A 223 -31.15 -14.21 0.94
N VAL A 224 -29.97 -14.06 0.35
CA VAL A 224 -29.68 -14.59 -0.99
C VAL A 224 -29.32 -16.07 -0.87
N LEU A 225 -30.00 -16.90 -1.65
CA LEU A 225 -29.86 -18.36 -1.65
C LEU A 225 -28.96 -18.84 -2.80
N ASP A 226 -29.13 -18.26 -3.98
CA ASP A 226 -28.43 -18.67 -5.19
C ASP A 226 -28.20 -17.48 -6.14
N MET A 227 -27.27 -17.65 -7.09
CA MET A 227 -26.95 -16.67 -8.13
C MET A 227 -26.97 -17.33 -9.51
N LYS A 228 -27.75 -16.75 -10.42
CA LYS A 228 -27.83 -17.15 -11.82
C LYS A 228 -27.35 -16.02 -12.73
N ILE A 229 -26.56 -16.36 -13.74
CA ILE A 229 -26.13 -15.43 -14.78
C ILE A 229 -26.82 -15.77 -16.09
N THR A 230 -27.34 -14.74 -16.76
CA THR A 230 -27.92 -14.84 -18.10
C THR A 230 -27.13 -13.94 -19.05
N ASN A 231 -26.46 -14.56 -20.02
CA ASN A 231 -25.64 -13.83 -20.99
C ASN A 231 -26.52 -13.20 -22.07
N ALA A 232 -26.35 -11.90 -22.29
CA ALA A 232 -27.01 -11.18 -23.37
C ALA A 232 -26.06 -11.03 -24.56
N THR A 233 -24.85 -10.53 -24.33
CA THR A 233 -23.77 -10.35 -25.32
C THR A 233 -22.41 -10.63 -24.69
N SER A 234 -21.32 -10.56 -25.48
CA SER A 234 -19.95 -10.71 -24.95
C SER A 234 -19.53 -9.61 -23.96
N ILE A 235 -20.22 -8.46 -24.00
CA ILE A 235 -19.93 -7.29 -23.16
C ILE A 235 -21.05 -7.00 -22.15
N LYS A 236 -22.13 -7.78 -22.14
CA LYS A 236 -23.27 -7.57 -21.25
C LYS A 236 -23.87 -8.88 -20.76
N PHE A 237 -24.05 -9.00 -19.46
CA PHE A 237 -24.77 -10.11 -18.83
C PHE A 237 -25.63 -9.61 -17.67
N SER A 238 -26.69 -10.34 -17.38
CA SER A 238 -27.59 -10.04 -16.27
C SER A 238 -27.36 -11.04 -15.14
N VAL A 239 -27.26 -10.54 -13.92
CA VAL A 239 -27.13 -11.33 -12.69
C VAL A 239 -28.49 -11.33 -11.99
N ALA A 240 -28.95 -12.51 -11.60
CA ALA A 240 -30.15 -12.72 -10.80
C ALA A 240 -29.77 -13.42 -9.49
N LEU A 241 -30.04 -12.77 -8.37
CA LEU A 241 -29.83 -13.29 -7.03
C LEU A 241 -31.19 -13.72 -6.47
N SER A 242 -31.36 -15.02 -6.26
CA SER A 242 -32.61 -15.56 -5.72
C SER A 242 -32.67 -15.37 -4.21
N THR A 243 -33.76 -14.78 -3.72
CA THR A 243 -33.93 -14.48 -2.29
C THR A 243 -34.97 -15.38 -1.61
N ASP A 244 -34.93 -15.45 -0.29
CA ASP A 244 -35.93 -16.12 0.55
C ASP A 244 -37.34 -15.52 0.44
N ALA A 245 -37.46 -14.27 -0.03
CA ALA A 245 -38.73 -13.56 -0.22
C ALA A 245 -39.45 -13.91 -1.54
N SER A 246 -39.02 -14.96 -2.27
CA SER A 246 -39.58 -15.36 -3.58
C SER A 246 -39.53 -14.27 -4.66
N LYS A 247 -38.70 -13.25 -4.47
CA LYS A 247 -38.42 -12.16 -5.42
C LYS A 247 -36.93 -12.11 -5.66
N ASP A 248 -36.52 -12.06 -6.92
CA ASP A 248 -35.10 -12.01 -7.25
C ASP A 248 -34.60 -10.55 -7.27
N ILE A 249 -33.36 -10.35 -6.84
CA ILE A 249 -32.63 -9.11 -7.09
C ILE A 249 -31.89 -9.30 -8.41
N THR A 250 -32.18 -8.44 -9.38
CA THR A 250 -31.59 -8.51 -10.73
C THR A 250 -30.81 -7.25 -11.03
N PHE A 251 -29.69 -7.35 -11.74
CA PHE A 251 -28.95 -6.20 -12.27
C PHE A 251 -28.12 -6.59 -13.49
N ASP A 252 -27.88 -5.62 -14.36
CA ASP A 252 -27.10 -5.78 -15.58
C ASP A 252 -25.66 -5.30 -15.37
N VAL A 253 -24.69 -6.13 -15.73
CA VAL A 253 -23.27 -5.77 -15.80
C VAL A 253 -22.89 -5.57 -17.26
N THR A 254 -22.37 -4.39 -17.58
CA THR A 254 -21.97 -4.03 -18.95
C THR A 254 -20.53 -3.52 -18.99
N TYR A 255 -19.73 -4.02 -19.92
CA TYR A 255 -18.36 -3.56 -20.17
C TYR A 255 -18.32 -2.52 -21.30
N GLY A 256 -17.83 -1.32 -20.99
CA GLY A 256 -17.59 -0.27 -21.97
C GLY A 256 -16.20 -0.41 -22.57
N ALA A 257 -16.09 -0.98 -23.78
CA ALA A 257 -14.79 -1.25 -24.41
C ALA A 257 -13.95 0.02 -24.69
N GLU A 258 -14.59 1.18 -24.89
CA GLU A 258 -13.89 2.45 -25.10
C GLU A 258 -13.37 3.07 -23.79
N GLU A 259 -14.11 2.89 -22.70
CA GLU A 259 -13.76 3.44 -21.38
C GLU A 259 -12.84 2.50 -20.61
N GLY A 260 -12.94 1.18 -20.84
CA GLY A 260 -12.19 0.15 -20.13
C GLY A 260 -12.77 -0.23 -18.77
N TYR A 261 -13.99 0.19 -18.45
CA TYR A 261 -14.66 -0.07 -17.17
C TYR A 261 -15.91 -0.94 -17.35
N TYR A 262 -16.21 -1.77 -16.36
CA TYR A 262 -17.53 -2.39 -16.24
C TYR A 262 -18.43 -1.54 -15.34
N THR A 263 -19.72 -1.51 -15.65
CA THR A 263 -20.73 -0.75 -14.91
C THR A 263 -21.91 -1.63 -14.54
N VAL A 264 -22.57 -1.31 -13.42
CA VAL A 264 -23.81 -1.97 -13.00
C VAL A 264 -25.00 -1.06 -13.21
N SER A 265 -26.00 -1.55 -13.94
CA SER A 265 -27.21 -0.81 -14.33
C SER A 265 -28.45 -1.69 -14.21
N ASN A 266 -29.64 -1.10 -14.38
CA ASN A 266 -30.93 -1.81 -14.38
C ASN A 266 -31.16 -2.71 -13.16
N ALA A 267 -30.77 -2.22 -11.97
CA ALA A 267 -31.03 -2.95 -10.74
C ALA A 267 -32.55 -3.01 -10.46
N ALA A 268 -33.07 -4.18 -10.09
CA ALA A 268 -34.47 -4.37 -9.76
C ALA A 268 -34.65 -5.42 -8.65
N TYR A 269 -35.73 -5.29 -7.87
CA TYR A 269 -36.16 -6.27 -6.88
C TYR A 269 -37.67 -6.47 -7.02
N GLY A 270 -38.08 -7.60 -7.59
CA GLY A 270 -39.46 -7.82 -8.02
C GLY A 270 -39.89 -6.81 -9.09
N THR A 271 -40.86 -5.96 -8.77
CA THR A 271 -41.38 -4.91 -9.67
C THR A 271 -40.67 -3.56 -9.53
N ASP A 272 -39.90 -3.38 -8.46
CA ASP A 272 -39.26 -2.11 -8.16
C ASP A 272 -37.93 -2.01 -8.90
N THR A 273 -37.71 -0.91 -9.60
CA THR A 273 -36.45 -0.60 -10.28
C THR A 273 -35.66 0.42 -9.49
N PHE A 274 -34.36 0.22 -9.36
CA PHE A 274 -33.46 1.03 -8.53
C PHE A 274 -32.40 1.72 -9.38
N ARG A 275 -32.04 2.93 -8.96
CA ARG A 275 -30.88 3.64 -9.47
C ARG A 275 -29.64 3.17 -8.72
N THR A 276 -28.69 2.64 -9.46
CA THR A 276 -27.37 2.28 -8.93
C THR A 276 -26.55 3.56 -8.73
N PRO A 277 -25.72 3.65 -7.67
CA PRO A 277 -24.95 4.86 -7.31
C PRO A 277 -23.71 5.07 -8.19
N GLY A 278 -23.75 4.65 -9.46
CA GLY A 278 -22.59 4.73 -10.36
C GLY A 278 -21.52 3.70 -10.03
N VAL A 279 -21.92 2.44 -9.84
CA VAL A 279 -21.00 1.31 -9.68
C VAL A 279 -20.18 1.15 -10.97
N THR A 280 -18.89 1.49 -10.90
CA THR A 280 -17.95 1.40 -12.02
C THR A 280 -16.57 0.98 -11.53
N ALA A 281 -15.92 0.06 -12.23
CA ALA A 281 -14.54 -0.33 -11.95
C ALA A 281 -13.87 -0.98 -13.18
N PRO A 282 -12.54 -0.94 -13.29
CA PRO A 282 -11.81 -1.69 -14.31
C PRO A 282 -11.95 -3.21 -14.09
N PRO A 283 -11.89 -4.04 -15.15
CA PRO A 283 -12.06 -5.50 -15.05
C PRO A 283 -11.02 -6.21 -14.16
N SER A 284 -9.81 -5.66 -14.05
CA SER A 284 -8.76 -6.18 -13.16
C SER A 284 -8.99 -5.87 -11.68
N PHE A 285 -9.90 -4.94 -11.35
CA PHE A 285 -10.20 -4.48 -9.99
C PHE A 285 -11.59 -4.93 -9.54
N SER A 286 -11.74 -5.10 -8.23
CA SER A 286 -13.02 -5.38 -7.59
C SER A 286 -13.64 -4.10 -7.04
N TYR A 287 -14.84 -3.73 -7.49
CA TYR A 287 -15.56 -2.60 -6.90
C TYR A 287 -15.96 -2.93 -5.47
N THR A 288 -15.62 -2.07 -4.50
CA THR A 288 -15.89 -2.28 -3.07
C THR A 288 -16.58 -1.08 -2.44
N CYS A 289 -17.58 -1.32 -1.60
CA CYS A 289 -18.28 -0.27 -0.86
C CYS A 289 -18.73 -0.73 0.52
N GLY A 290 -18.43 0.06 1.56
CA GLY A 290 -18.77 -0.26 2.95
C GLY A 290 -20.27 -0.25 3.23
N ASN A 291 -20.98 0.80 2.83
CA ASN A 291 -22.44 0.84 2.87
C ASN A 291 -22.93 1.53 1.59
N THR A 292 -23.80 0.87 0.84
CA THR A 292 -24.35 1.43 -0.39
C THR A 292 -25.85 1.22 -0.45
N THR A 293 -26.57 2.30 -0.72
CA THR A 293 -28.02 2.33 -0.81
C THR A 293 -28.44 2.64 -2.24
N TRP A 294 -29.27 1.79 -2.81
CA TRP A 294 -29.86 1.99 -4.12
C TRP A 294 -31.30 2.45 -3.92
N TYR A 295 -31.70 3.50 -4.62
CA TYR A 295 -33.01 4.14 -4.42
C TYR A 295 -33.89 3.94 -5.65
N THR A 296 -35.18 3.70 -5.44
CA THR A 296 -36.15 3.77 -6.54
C THR A 296 -36.32 5.21 -7.02
N PRO A 297 -36.73 5.44 -8.28
CA PRO A 297 -37.28 6.73 -8.64
C PRO A 297 -38.48 7.06 -7.74
N VAL A 298 -38.77 8.35 -7.61
CA VAL A 298 -39.91 8.82 -6.83
C VAL A 298 -41.20 8.37 -7.50
N ASN A 299 -42.02 7.60 -6.78
CA ASN A 299 -43.33 7.16 -7.26
C ASN A 299 -44.35 8.32 -7.28
N LYS A 300 -45.53 8.11 -7.88
CA LYS A 300 -46.59 9.14 -7.97
C LYS A 300 -47.05 9.64 -6.59
N GLU A 301 -46.92 8.81 -5.58
CA GLU A 301 -47.26 9.06 -4.18
C GLU A 301 -46.09 9.67 -3.37
N ASN A 302 -45.03 10.12 -4.05
CA ASN A 302 -43.82 10.69 -3.46
C ASN A 302 -43.07 9.74 -2.49
N GLN A 303 -43.16 8.44 -2.76
CA GLN A 303 -42.53 7.37 -1.99
C GLN A 303 -41.27 6.85 -2.69
N ILE A 304 -40.25 6.52 -1.90
CA ILE A 304 -38.94 6.02 -2.32
C ILE A 304 -38.62 4.76 -1.52
N ASN A 305 -38.50 3.63 -2.21
CA ASN A 305 -37.99 2.40 -1.61
C ASN A 305 -36.47 2.37 -1.74
N SER A 306 -35.78 1.69 -0.82
CA SER A 306 -34.32 1.57 -0.86
C SER A 306 -33.84 0.15 -0.64
N LEU A 307 -32.81 -0.24 -1.38
CA LEU A 307 -32.08 -1.49 -1.23
C LEU A 307 -30.69 -1.17 -0.68
N THR A 308 -30.43 -1.58 0.56
CA THR A 308 -29.20 -1.28 1.29
C THR A 308 -28.30 -2.51 1.31
N TRP A 309 -27.05 -2.34 0.91
CA TRP A 309 -26.02 -3.38 0.97
C TRP A 309 -24.93 -2.99 1.96
N THR A 310 -24.57 -3.95 2.82
CA THR A 310 -23.46 -3.81 3.77
C THR A 310 -22.24 -4.56 3.26
N SER A 311 -21.12 -3.85 3.09
CA SER A 311 -19.83 -4.36 2.62
C SER A 311 -19.92 -5.07 1.28
N LEU A 312 -20.49 -4.40 0.28
CA LEU A 312 -20.63 -4.90 -1.09
C LEU A 312 -19.27 -4.91 -1.80
N GLN A 313 -18.89 -6.04 -2.36
CA GLN A 313 -17.75 -6.20 -3.24
C GLN A 313 -18.14 -7.01 -4.47
N LEU A 314 -17.77 -6.56 -5.66
CA LEU A 314 -18.10 -7.22 -6.91
C LEU A 314 -16.95 -7.13 -7.91
N GLN A 315 -16.83 -8.11 -8.79
CA GLN A 315 -15.82 -8.11 -9.85
C GLN A 315 -16.33 -8.85 -11.08
N ALA A 316 -16.09 -8.26 -12.26
CA ALA A 316 -16.37 -8.82 -13.56
C ALA A 316 -15.09 -8.75 -14.42
N PRO A 317 -14.31 -9.84 -14.54
CA PRO A 317 -13.03 -9.82 -15.22
C PRO A 317 -13.09 -9.61 -16.74
N PHE A 318 -14.20 -10.00 -17.39
CA PHE A 318 -14.36 -9.96 -18.85
C PHE A 318 -13.12 -10.49 -19.63
N SER A 319 -12.46 -11.52 -19.08
CA SER A 319 -11.23 -12.10 -19.62
C SER A 319 -11.25 -13.61 -19.49
N ASP A 320 -10.98 -14.29 -20.60
CA ASP A 320 -10.92 -15.77 -20.67
C ASP A 320 -9.69 -16.34 -19.95
N GLN A 321 -8.69 -15.51 -19.64
CA GLN A 321 -7.48 -15.93 -18.92
C GLN A 321 -7.68 -16.05 -17.41
N THR A 322 -8.81 -15.55 -16.89
CA THR A 322 -9.09 -15.55 -15.46
C THR A 322 -9.48 -16.97 -15.01
N PRO A 323 -8.91 -17.52 -13.92
CA PRO A 323 -9.32 -18.81 -13.39
C PRO A 323 -10.78 -18.77 -12.92
N SER A 324 -11.43 -19.94 -12.89
CA SER A 324 -12.85 -20.07 -12.52
C SER A 324 -13.14 -19.82 -11.03
N ASP A 325 -12.11 -19.83 -10.19
CA ASP A 325 -12.17 -19.44 -8.78
C ASP A 325 -11.15 -18.34 -8.54
N PHE A 326 -11.40 -17.19 -9.17
CA PHE A 326 -10.51 -16.05 -9.05
C PHE A 326 -10.71 -15.38 -7.68
N ALA A 327 -9.58 -15.07 -7.03
CA ALA A 327 -9.58 -14.17 -5.90
C ALA A 327 -9.96 -12.76 -6.39
N PHE A 328 -10.65 -12.00 -5.53
CA PHE A 328 -10.91 -10.61 -5.85
C PHE A 328 -9.59 -9.88 -6.09
N GLY A 329 -9.53 -9.13 -7.18
CA GLY A 329 -8.43 -8.21 -7.47
C GLY A 329 -8.42 -7.03 -6.52
N ASP A 330 -7.52 -6.09 -6.75
CA ASP A 330 -7.40 -4.87 -5.94
C ASP A 330 -8.74 -4.12 -5.86
N SER A 331 -8.99 -3.49 -4.72
CA SER A 331 -10.27 -2.84 -4.45
C SER A 331 -10.36 -1.46 -5.10
N TRP A 332 -11.41 -1.23 -5.87
CA TRP A 332 -11.85 0.07 -6.35
C TRP A 332 -12.97 0.58 -5.45
N ASP A 333 -12.63 1.50 -4.54
CA ASP A 333 -13.57 1.98 -3.53
C ASP A 333 -14.63 2.92 -4.11
N CYS A 334 -15.87 2.80 -3.61
CA CYS A 334 -17.00 3.64 -4.02
C CYS A 334 -16.87 5.13 -3.64
N VAL A 335 -15.91 5.47 -2.77
CA VAL A 335 -15.67 6.83 -2.32
C VAL A 335 -14.27 7.26 -2.76
N GLY A 336 -14.18 8.38 -3.47
CA GLY A 336 -12.88 8.98 -3.79
C GLY A 336 -12.21 9.55 -2.55
N PHE A 337 -10.87 9.64 -2.58
CA PHE A 337 -10.08 10.24 -1.49
C PHE A 337 -10.49 11.68 -1.14
N VAL A 338 -10.94 12.45 -2.14
CA VAL A 338 -11.33 13.84 -1.99
C VAL A 338 -12.67 14.05 -2.69
N THR A 339 -13.66 14.57 -1.97
CA THR A 339 -14.95 14.91 -2.58
C THR A 339 -14.82 16.17 -3.42
N PRO A 340 -15.64 16.35 -4.49
CA PRO A 340 -15.63 17.57 -5.28
C PRO A 340 -15.79 18.85 -4.42
N GLY A 341 -16.59 18.79 -3.36
CA GLY A 341 -16.76 19.90 -2.42
C GLY A 341 -15.48 20.26 -1.66
N ILE A 342 -14.75 19.25 -1.15
CA ILE A 342 -13.46 19.48 -0.47
C ILE A 342 -12.44 20.03 -1.47
N LEU A 343 -12.41 19.51 -2.70
CA LEU A 343 -11.47 19.96 -3.73
C LEU A 343 -11.72 21.43 -4.11
N MET A 344 -12.98 21.83 -4.29
CA MET A 344 -13.34 23.23 -4.56
C MET A 344 -13.02 24.13 -3.35
N GLY A 345 -13.24 23.66 -2.13
CA GLY A 345 -12.88 24.39 -0.91
C GLY A 345 -11.37 24.60 -0.78
N LEU A 346 -10.58 23.53 -0.97
CA LEU A 346 -9.12 23.59 -0.94
C LEU A 346 -8.57 24.51 -2.04
N PHE A 347 -9.17 24.48 -3.23
CA PHE A 347 -8.82 25.38 -4.32
C PHE A 347 -9.00 26.87 -3.94
N VAL A 348 -10.13 27.23 -3.32
CA VAL A 348 -10.37 28.60 -2.85
C VAL A 348 -9.40 28.99 -1.73
N ILE A 349 -9.15 28.09 -0.77
CA ILE A 349 -8.20 28.33 0.33
C ILE A 349 -6.80 28.61 -0.23
N VAL A 350 -6.34 27.83 -1.21
CA VAL A 350 -5.03 28.05 -1.85
C VAL A 350 -4.96 29.43 -2.51
N ILE A 351 -6.01 29.87 -3.22
CA ILE A 351 -6.04 31.21 -3.83
C ILE A 351 -5.95 32.31 -2.76
N LEU A 352 -6.73 32.19 -1.67
CA LEU A 352 -6.70 33.17 -0.60
C LEU A 352 -5.33 33.22 0.11
N LEU A 353 -4.70 32.06 0.33
CA LEU A 353 -3.35 31.98 0.88
C LEU A 353 -2.32 32.67 -0.01
N VAL A 354 -2.43 32.53 -1.35
CA VAL A 354 -1.56 33.24 -2.29
C VAL A 354 -1.74 34.77 -2.18
N ILE A 355 -2.98 35.26 -2.12
CA ILE A 355 -3.25 36.70 -2.00
C ILE A 355 -2.70 37.26 -0.68
N VAL A 356 -2.94 36.55 0.43
CA VAL A 356 -2.45 36.96 1.75
C VAL A 356 -0.92 36.91 1.80
N PHE A 357 -0.30 35.90 1.19
CA PHE A 357 1.16 35.80 1.10
C PHE A 357 1.75 36.98 0.32
N LEU A 358 1.17 37.34 -0.83
CA LEU A 358 1.60 38.52 -1.59
C LEU A 358 1.44 39.81 -0.78
N GLY A 359 0.32 39.97 -0.06
CA GLY A 359 0.10 41.11 0.82
C GLY A 359 1.13 41.21 1.94
N MET A 360 1.49 40.08 2.56
CA MET A 360 2.57 40.04 3.56
C MET A 360 3.93 40.36 2.94
N CYS A 361 4.26 39.85 1.75
CA CYS A 361 5.50 40.17 1.06
C CYS A 361 5.63 41.68 0.78
N TRP A 362 4.55 42.34 0.33
CA TRP A 362 4.55 43.78 0.11
C TRP A 362 4.66 44.58 1.41
N MET A 363 4.03 44.14 2.49
CA MET A 363 4.17 44.77 3.80
C MET A 363 5.60 44.66 4.34
N MET A 364 6.28 43.54 4.11
CA MET A 364 7.69 43.35 4.51
C MET A 364 8.68 44.18 3.69
N ASP A 365 8.32 44.62 2.48
CA ASP A 365 9.18 45.46 1.62
C ASP A 365 8.91 46.97 1.81
N ILE A 366 8.12 47.36 2.83
CA ILE A 366 7.95 48.78 3.15
C ILE A 366 9.23 49.33 3.79
N LYS A 367 10.00 50.06 2.99
CA LYS A 367 11.22 50.74 3.46
C LYS A 367 10.81 52.07 4.06
N THR A 368 11.18 52.30 5.32
CA THR A 368 11.08 53.63 5.93
C THR A 368 12.03 54.57 5.21
N MET A 369 11.60 55.80 4.92
CA MET A 369 12.50 56.79 4.32
C MET A 369 13.72 57.00 5.21
N ASP A 370 14.90 56.83 4.61
CA ASP A 370 16.22 56.86 5.29
C ASP A 370 16.53 58.24 5.89
N ARG A 371 15.94 59.29 5.33
CA ARG A 371 16.16 60.66 5.78
C ARG A 371 14.88 61.46 5.61
N PHE A 372 14.45 62.08 6.70
CA PHE A 372 13.46 63.15 6.64
C PHE A 372 14.19 64.40 6.14
N ASP A 373 13.69 65.02 5.07
CA ASP A 373 14.22 66.32 4.62
C ASP A 373 13.90 67.37 5.68
N ASP A 374 14.91 67.71 6.48
CA ASP A 374 14.84 68.79 7.45
C ASP A 374 14.79 70.12 6.67
N PRO A 375 13.73 70.94 6.80
CA PRO A 375 13.61 72.22 6.10
C PRO A 375 14.68 73.25 6.52
N LYS A 376 15.49 72.95 7.54
CA LYS A 376 16.66 73.75 7.95
C LYS A 376 18.01 73.07 7.66
N GLY A 377 17.99 71.86 7.09
CA GLY A 377 19.19 71.15 6.67
C GLY A 377 19.77 71.75 5.39
N LYS A 378 21.10 71.87 5.31
CA LYS A 378 21.78 72.39 4.11
C LYS A 378 21.49 71.48 2.91
N THR A 379 21.09 72.09 1.78
CA THR A 379 20.84 71.38 0.52
C THR A 379 22.13 70.71 0.02
N ILE A 380 22.04 69.47 -0.46
CA ILE A 380 23.20 68.77 -1.03
C ILE A 380 23.56 69.46 -2.36
N THR A 381 24.73 70.11 -2.39
CA THR A 381 25.35 70.58 -3.64
C THR A 381 26.11 69.42 -4.28
N ILE A 382 25.60 68.94 -5.42
CA ILE A 382 26.29 67.97 -6.25
C ILE A 382 27.27 68.75 -7.13
N ASN A 383 28.56 68.68 -6.82
CA ASN A 383 29.59 69.18 -7.73
C ASN A 383 29.76 68.15 -8.85
N ALA A 384 29.06 68.33 -9.96
CA ALA A 384 29.40 67.64 -11.19
C ALA A 384 30.71 68.25 -11.73
N SER A 385 31.84 67.64 -11.44
CA SER A 385 33.06 67.91 -12.21
C SER A 385 32.86 67.30 -13.59
N ALA A 386 32.59 68.14 -14.58
CA ALA A 386 32.76 67.76 -15.97
C ALA A 386 34.26 67.70 -16.26
N GLU A 387 34.77 66.49 -16.44
CA GLU A 387 35.97 66.23 -17.24
C GLU A 387 35.75 64.94 -18.05
#